data_AF-A0A7V9BFK2-F1
#
_entry.id   AF-A0A7V9BFK2-F1
#
_cell.length_a   1.000
_cell.length_b   1.000
_cell.length_c   1.000
_cell.angle_alpha   90.00
_cell.angle_beta   90.00
_cell.angle_gamma   90.00
#
_symmetry.space_group_name_H-M   'P 1'
#
loop_
_entity.id
_entity.type
_entity.pdbx_description
1 polymer ?
#
loop_
_entity_poly.entity_id
_entity_poly.type
_entity_poly.pdbx_seq_one_letter_code
_entity_poly.pdbx_strand_id
1 'polypeptide(L)'
;ALEGLVLAPCDRSAIWLGKAAAVFVFLSAVELVALPAFALFFGSVGTATVAGVVLASIGICAVGTLLAAMAAASRTRELVLPLLFLPLAIPLVVGGVGASISPEAGRYLAFLALYDAIFSILCWASFEYVISE
;
A
#
# COMPACT_ATOMS: atom_id res chain seq x y z
N ALA A 1 11.54 20.63 8.86
CA ALA A 1 10.14 20.16 9.04
C ALA A 1 10.06 18.90 9.90
N LEU A 2 10.93 17.89 9.69
CA LEU A 2 10.98 16.67 10.53
C LEU A 2 11.57 16.90 11.94
N GLU A 3 12.44 17.91 12.14
CA GLU A 3 13.10 18.17 13.43
C GLU A 3 12.15 18.62 14.56
N GLY A 4 11.02 19.25 14.23
CA GLY A 4 10.04 19.72 15.23
C GLY A 4 9.13 18.61 15.78
N LEU A 5 9.02 17.48 15.06
CA LEU A 5 8.16 16.35 15.44
C LEU A 5 8.85 15.38 16.41
N VAL A 6 10.17 15.49 16.56
CA VAL A 6 10.99 14.70 17.50
C VAL A 6 10.76 15.13 18.96
N LEU A 7 10.14 16.30 19.18
CA LEU A 7 9.79 16.82 20.51
C LEU A 7 8.40 16.37 21.00
N ALA A 8 7.60 15.69 20.17
CA ALA A 8 6.30 15.17 20.57
C ALA A 8 6.44 13.72 21.11
N PRO A 9 5.93 13.40 22.30
CA PRO A 9 5.93 12.05 22.86
C PRO A 9 4.79 11.22 22.23
N CYS A 10 4.73 11.19 20.89
CA CYS A 10 3.79 10.36 20.16
C CYS A 10 4.52 9.12 19.65
N ASP A 11 3.88 7.95 19.81
CA ASP A 11 4.38 6.70 19.28
C ASP A 11 4.68 6.84 17.79
N ARG A 12 5.89 6.46 17.38
CA ARG A 12 6.40 6.68 16.03
C ARG A 12 5.64 5.84 14.98
N SER A 13 4.97 4.78 15.43
CA SER A 13 3.97 4.02 14.69
C SER A 13 2.74 4.85 14.29
N ALA A 14 2.35 5.85 15.09
CA ALA A 14 1.24 6.76 14.79
C ALA A 14 1.57 7.71 13.63
N ILE A 15 2.85 8.08 13.45
CA ILE A 15 3.31 8.89 12.31
C ILE A 15 3.23 8.07 11.01
N TRP A 16 3.64 6.79 11.06
CA TRP A 16 3.51 5.88 9.93
C TRP A 16 2.04 5.63 9.56
N LEU A 17 1.21 5.30 10.55
CA LEU A 17 -0.24 5.13 10.37
C LEU A 17 -0.90 6.38 9.79
N GLY A 18 -0.53 7.57 10.28
CA GLY A 18 -1.03 8.83 9.75
C GLY A 18 -0.66 9.04 8.29
N LYS A 19 0.59 8.74 7.91
CA LYS A 19 1.05 8.86 6.51
C LYS A 19 0.39 7.81 5.62
N ALA A 20 0.26 6.57 6.08
CA ALA A 20 -0.41 5.50 5.35
C ALA A 20 -1.89 5.79 5.16
N ALA A 21 -2.58 6.28 6.18
CA ALA A 21 -3.96 6.71 6.09
C ALA A 21 -4.13 7.87 5.10
N ALA A 22 -3.24 8.86 5.12
CA ALA A 22 -3.30 9.98 4.17
C ALA A 22 -3.14 9.51 2.71
N VAL A 23 -2.19 8.60 2.46
CA VAL A 23 -1.98 8.01 1.12
C VAL A 23 -3.18 7.15 0.71
N PHE A 24 -3.76 6.40 1.64
CA PHE A 24 -4.96 5.58 1.39
C PHE A 24 -6.18 6.44 1.07
N VAL A 25 -6.40 7.54 1.79
CA VAL A 25 -7.48 8.50 1.50
C VAL A 25 -7.29 9.13 0.13
N PHE A 26 -6.05 9.45 -0.25
CA PHE A 26 -5.76 9.97 -1.59
C PHE A 26 -6.03 8.92 -2.68
N LEU A 27 -5.54 7.69 -2.51
CA LEU A 27 -5.77 6.59 -3.44
C LEU A 27 -7.26 6.26 -3.59
N SER A 28 -8.00 6.18 -2.50
CA SER A 28 -9.44 5.93 -2.52
C SER A 28 -10.22 7.05 -3.22
N ALA A 29 -9.81 8.32 -3.09
CA ALA A 29 -10.40 9.41 -3.86
C ALA A 29 -10.17 9.25 -5.37
N VAL A 30 -8.97 8.80 -5.77
CA VAL A 30 -8.65 8.49 -7.17
C VAL A 30 -9.47 7.30 -7.68
N GLU A 31 -9.59 6.24 -6.88
CA GLU A 31 -10.41 5.06 -7.20
C GLU A 31 -11.88 5.38 -7.36
N LEU A 32 -12.40 6.33 -6.58
CA LEU A 32 -13.79 6.76 -6.66
C LEU A 32 -14.12 7.41 -8.01
N VAL A 33 -13.11 7.91 -8.72
CA VAL A 33 -13.24 8.40 -10.11
C VAL A 33 -12.89 7.30 -11.11
N ALA A 34 -11.83 6.53 -10.85
CA ALA A 34 -11.32 5.52 -11.76
C ALA A 34 -12.25 4.30 -11.91
N LEU A 35 -12.85 3.81 -10.83
CA LEU A 35 -13.75 2.64 -10.85
C LEU A 35 -15.04 2.93 -11.63
N PRO A 36 -15.76 4.05 -11.43
CA PRO A 36 -16.91 4.39 -12.27
C PRO A 36 -16.53 4.63 -13.74
N ALA A 37 -15.39 5.27 -14.00
CA ALA A 37 -14.90 5.43 -15.37
C ALA A 37 -14.64 4.06 -16.01
N PHE A 38 -13.96 3.15 -15.31
CA PHE A 38 -13.75 1.78 -15.77
C PHE A 38 -15.07 1.06 -16.02
N ALA A 39 -16.05 1.22 -15.11
CA ALA A 39 -17.37 0.63 -15.25
C ALA A 39 -18.08 1.09 -16.53
N LEU A 40 -17.94 2.37 -16.85
CA LEU A 40 -18.55 3.01 -18.01
C LEU A 40 -17.91 2.57 -19.34
N PHE A 41 -16.59 2.37 -19.36
CA PHE A 41 -15.86 1.99 -20.59
C PHE A 41 -15.76 0.47 -20.81
N PHE A 42 -15.66 -0.34 -19.76
CA PHE A 42 -15.32 -1.76 -19.83
C PHE A 42 -16.40 -2.71 -19.29
N GLY A 43 -17.48 -2.21 -18.67
CA GLY A 43 -18.61 -3.01 -18.19
C GLY A 43 -18.74 -3.06 -16.66
N SER A 44 -19.75 -3.77 -16.14
CA SER A 44 -20.08 -3.75 -14.71
C SER A 44 -18.93 -4.23 -13.82
N VAL A 45 -18.58 -3.45 -12.81
CA VAL A 45 -17.59 -3.81 -11.80
C VAL A 45 -18.24 -4.71 -10.75
N GLY A 46 -17.75 -5.95 -10.63
CA GLY A 46 -18.21 -6.89 -9.61
C GLY A 46 -17.68 -6.55 -8.22
N THR A 47 -18.34 -7.05 -7.17
CA THR A 47 -17.90 -6.88 -5.77
C THR A 47 -16.49 -7.42 -5.52
N ALA A 48 -16.11 -8.50 -6.20
CA ALA A 48 -14.77 -9.08 -6.13
C ALA A 48 -13.68 -8.15 -6.70
N THR A 49 -13.98 -7.42 -7.78
CA THR A 49 -13.07 -6.41 -8.35
C THR A 49 -12.88 -5.25 -7.39
N VAL A 50 -13.97 -4.74 -6.80
CA VAL A 50 -13.88 -3.67 -5.79
C VAL A 50 -13.05 -4.13 -4.59
N ALA A 51 -13.30 -5.34 -4.08
CA ALA A 51 -12.54 -5.89 -2.96
C ALA A 51 -11.05 -6.06 -3.32
N GLY A 52 -10.74 -6.53 -4.53
CA GLY A 52 -9.38 -6.69 -5.02
C GLY A 52 -8.63 -5.36 -5.14
N VAL A 53 -9.30 -4.32 -5.63
CA VAL A 53 -8.75 -2.96 -5.71
C VAL A 53 -8.47 -2.38 -4.33
N VAL A 54 -9.43 -2.51 -3.40
CA VAL A 54 -9.25 -2.01 -2.02
C VAL A 54 -8.06 -2.70 -1.34
N LEU A 55 -7.96 -4.03 -1.43
CA LEU A 55 -6.83 -4.78 -0.88
C LEU A 55 -5.51 -4.37 -1.55
N ALA A 56 -5.48 -4.32 -2.88
CA ALA A 56 -4.26 -3.91 -3.59
C ALA A 56 -3.79 -2.52 -3.14
N SER A 57 -4.72 -1.59 -2.90
CA SER A 57 -4.42 -0.25 -2.41
C SER A 57 -3.95 -0.22 -0.97
N ILE A 58 -4.44 -1.09 -0.09
CA ILE A 58 -3.90 -1.28 1.26
C ILE A 58 -2.43 -1.73 1.18
N GLY A 59 -2.14 -2.75 0.37
CA GLY A 59 -0.78 -3.23 0.15
C GLY A 59 0.16 -2.17 -0.43
N ILE A 60 -0.31 -1.40 -1.42
CA ILE A 60 0.44 -0.26 -2.00
C ILE A 60 0.71 0.80 -0.93
N CYS A 61 -0.26 1.13 -0.09
CA CYS A 61 -0.09 2.10 0.99
C CYS A 61 0.94 1.62 2.01
N ALA A 62 0.84 0.36 2.47
CA ALA A 62 1.77 -0.21 3.44
C ALA A 62 3.22 -0.20 2.91
N VAL A 63 3.42 -0.75 1.71
CA VAL A 63 4.75 -0.82 1.07
C VAL A 63 5.28 0.58 0.73
N GLY A 64 4.45 1.44 0.14
CA GLY A 64 4.85 2.78 -0.30
C GLY A 64 5.23 3.68 0.87
N THR A 65 4.54 3.56 2.01
CA THR A 65 4.86 4.34 3.21
C THR A 65 6.14 3.87 3.90
N LEU A 66 6.41 2.57 3.95
CA LEU A 66 7.70 2.02 4.37
C LEU A 66 8.84 2.56 3.51
N LEU A 67 8.70 2.44 2.19
CA LEU A 67 9.72 2.89 1.25
C LEU A 67 9.97 4.39 1.39
N ALA A 68 8.91 5.19 1.55
CA ALA A 68 9.02 6.63 1.78
C ALA A 68 9.69 6.98 3.13
N ALA A 69 9.53 6.15 4.16
CA ALA A 69 10.22 6.33 5.44
C ALA A 69 11.72 6.00 5.31
N MET A 70 12.07 4.90 4.66
CA MET A 70 13.47 4.54 4.41
C MET A 70 14.19 5.55 3.51
N ALA A 71 13.51 6.13 2.51
CA ALA A 71 14.05 7.20 1.69
C ALA A 71 14.29 8.50 2.47
N ALA A 72 13.45 8.81 3.46
CA ALA A 72 13.65 9.99 4.30
C ALA A 72 14.86 9.84 5.25
N ALA A 73 15.18 8.61 5.66
CA ALA A 73 16.30 8.31 6.56
C ALA A 73 17.66 8.15 5.84
N SER A 74 17.68 7.75 4.57
CA SER A 74 18.93 7.43 3.86
C SER A 74 19.29 8.44 2.76
N ARG A 75 20.47 9.05 2.87
CA ARG A 75 21.02 10.08 1.95
C ARG A 75 21.34 9.55 0.53
N THR A 76 21.20 8.25 0.31
CA THR A 76 21.67 7.60 -0.93
C THR A 76 20.57 6.68 -1.45
N ARG A 77 20.13 6.96 -2.69
CA ARG A 77 19.54 6.00 -3.66
C ARG A 77 18.02 6.11 -3.90
N GLU A 78 17.62 7.21 -4.55
CA GLU A 78 16.38 7.37 -5.35
C GLU A 78 16.15 6.24 -6.38
N LEU A 79 17.18 5.42 -6.66
CA LEU A 79 17.12 4.26 -7.55
C LEU A 79 16.77 2.93 -6.86
N VAL A 80 16.94 2.79 -5.54
CA VAL A 80 16.55 1.56 -4.81
C VAL A 80 15.05 1.49 -4.64
N LEU A 81 14.43 2.64 -4.43
CA LEU A 81 13.01 2.73 -4.12
C LEU A 81 12.14 2.22 -5.29
N PRO A 82 12.37 2.62 -6.56
CA PRO A 82 11.68 2.03 -7.71
C PRO A 82 12.04 0.56 -7.94
N LEU A 83 13.29 0.17 -7.67
CA LEU A 83 13.77 -1.21 -7.88
C LEU A 83 13.15 -2.19 -6.90
N LEU A 84 12.83 -1.76 -5.68
CA LEU A 84 12.11 -2.57 -4.67
C LEU A 84 10.59 -2.42 -4.79
N PHE A 85 10.09 -1.26 -5.19
CA PHE A 85 8.65 -1.07 -5.36
C PHE A 85 8.11 -1.93 -6.51
N LEU A 86 8.82 -2.00 -7.63
CA LEU A 86 8.41 -2.81 -8.78
C LEU A 86 8.13 -4.28 -8.44
N PRO A 87 9.04 -5.06 -7.83
CA PRO A 87 8.79 -6.46 -7.48
C PRO A 87 7.69 -6.63 -6.43
N LEU A 88 7.44 -5.61 -5.60
CA LEU A 88 6.37 -5.62 -4.61
C LEU A 88 5.00 -5.27 -5.21
N ALA A 89 4.98 -4.40 -6.22
CA ALA A 89 3.77 -4.05 -6.96
C ALA A 89 3.27 -5.21 -7.83
N ILE A 90 4.17 -6.07 -8.35
CA ILE A 90 3.79 -7.20 -9.21
C ILE A 90 2.76 -8.13 -8.53
N PRO A 91 2.99 -8.67 -7.31
CA PRO A 91 2.01 -9.48 -6.59
C PRO A 91 0.65 -8.81 -6.42
N LEU A 92 0.64 -7.51 -6.12
CA LEU A 92 -0.59 -6.73 -5.90
C LEU A 92 -1.39 -6.59 -7.19
N VAL A 93 -0.72 -6.31 -8.32
CA VAL A 93 -1.35 -6.25 -9.64
C VAL A 93 -1.89 -7.62 -10.05
N VAL A 94 -1.11 -8.69 -9.88
CA VAL A 94 -1.53 -10.06 -10.19
C VAL A 94 -2.73 -10.47 -9.35
N GLY A 95 -2.73 -10.14 -8.06
CA GLY A 95 -3.84 -10.35 -7.16
C GLY A 95 -5.10 -9.60 -7.59
N GLY A 96 -5.00 -8.29 -7.82
CA GLY A 96 -6.15 -7.44 -8.13
C GLY A 96 -6.77 -7.76 -9.49
N VAL A 97 -5.94 -7.97 -10.51
CA VAL A 97 -6.41 -8.40 -11.84
C VAL A 97 -7.01 -9.80 -11.76
N GLY A 98 -6.34 -10.73 -11.07
CA GLY A 98 -6.81 -12.10 -10.88
C GLY A 98 -8.18 -12.18 -10.18
N ALA A 99 -8.41 -11.34 -9.18
CA ALA A 99 -9.71 -11.22 -8.51
C ALA A 99 -10.83 -10.68 -9.42
N SER A 100 -10.48 -10.00 -10.51
CA SER A 100 -11.43 -9.39 -11.44
C SER A 100 -11.80 -10.29 -12.61
N ILE A 101 -10.89 -11.17 -13.04
CA ILE A 101 -11.08 -12.00 -14.24
C ILE A 101 -11.25 -13.50 -13.94
N SER A 102 -10.79 -13.98 -12.78
CA SER A 102 -10.83 -15.40 -12.46
C SER A 102 -12.19 -15.81 -11.87
N PRO A 103 -12.73 -16.99 -12.25
CA PRO A 103 -13.88 -17.57 -11.57
C PRO A 103 -13.61 -17.87 -10.08
N GLU A 104 -12.34 -18.01 -9.69
CA GLU A 104 -11.90 -18.29 -8.31
C GLU A 104 -11.40 -17.01 -7.62
N ALA A 105 -12.14 -15.90 -7.75
CA ALA A 105 -11.76 -14.61 -7.19
C ALA A 105 -11.36 -14.67 -5.70
N GLY A 106 -12.03 -15.52 -4.90
CA GLY A 106 -11.73 -15.71 -3.49
C GLY A 106 -10.28 -16.15 -3.20
N ARG A 107 -9.65 -16.92 -4.10
CA ARG A 107 -8.24 -17.34 -3.95
C ARG A 107 -7.29 -16.15 -4.10
N TYR A 108 -7.55 -15.28 -5.07
CA TYR A 108 -6.76 -14.07 -5.30
C TYR A 108 -6.98 -13.04 -4.19
N LEU A 109 -8.21 -12.88 -3.70
CA LEU A 109 -8.50 -12.03 -2.55
C LEU A 109 -7.80 -12.54 -1.28
N ALA A 110 -7.79 -13.85 -1.03
CA ALA A 110 -7.07 -14.44 0.09
C ALA A 110 -5.54 -14.25 -0.03
N PHE A 111 -5.00 -14.36 -1.25
CA PHE A 111 -3.59 -14.08 -1.51
C PHE A 111 -3.23 -12.62 -1.22
N LEU A 112 -4.04 -11.66 -1.70
CA LEU A 112 -3.92 -10.24 -1.40
C LEU A 112 -3.98 -9.97 0.11
N ALA A 113 -4.98 -10.52 0.80
CA ALA A 113 -5.12 -10.34 2.25
C ALA A 113 -3.92 -10.90 3.03
N LEU A 114 -3.39 -12.05 2.62
CA LEU A 114 -2.18 -12.62 3.23
C LEU A 114 -0.96 -11.74 2.97
N TYR A 115 -0.80 -11.25 1.73
CA TYR A 115 0.27 -10.34 1.36
C TYR A 115 0.22 -9.05 2.21
N ASP A 116 -0.95 -8.42 2.30
CA ASP A 116 -1.16 -7.19 3.06
C ASP A 116 -0.89 -7.41 4.55
N ALA A 117 -1.33 -8.54 5.12
CA ALA A 117 -1.07 -8.88 6.50
C ALA A 117 0.43 -9.05 6.78
N ILE A 118 1.15 -9.80 5.94
CA ILE A 118 2.60 -10.00 6.08
C ILE A 118 3.33 -8.66 5.96
N PHE A 119 3.02 -7.87 4.93
CA PHE A 119 3.69 -6.59 4.72
C PHE A 119 3.36 -5.60 5.83
N SER A 120 2.11 -5.54 6.32
CA SER A 120 1.76 -4.67 7.45
C SER A 120 2.51 -5.04 8.72
N ILE A 121 2.69 -6.34 9.01
CA ILE A 121 3.49 -6.83 10.15
C ILE A 121 4.97 -6.46 9.94
N LEU A 122 5.51 -6.68 8.74
CA LEU A 122 6.88 -6.28 8.42
C LEU A 122 7.07 -4.75 8.52
N CYS A 123 6.07 -3.96 8.11
CA CYS A 123 6.08 -2.50 8.25
C CYS A 123 6.20 -2.10 9.70
N TRP A 124 5.34 -2.70 10.53
CA TRP A 124 5.30 -2.42 11.96
C TRP A 124 6.62 -2.82 12.63
N ALA A 125 7.16 -4.01 12.35
CA ALA A 125 8.43 -4.49 12.90
C ALA A 125 9.65 -3.69 12.41
N SER A 126 9.70 -3.32 11.12
CA SER A 126 10.85 -2.59 10.55
C SER A 126 10.93 -1.15 11.07
N PHE A 127 9.79 -0.55 11.46
CA PHE A 127 9.76 0.81 11.99
C PHE A 127 10.48 0.95 13.34
N GLU A 128 10.50 -0.10 14.17
CA GLU A 128 11.31 -0.12 15.39
C GLU A 128 12.81 -0.12 15.08
N TYR A 129 13.22 -0.81 14.02
CA TYR A 129 14.63 -0.97 13.67
C TYR A 129 15.25 0.27 12.99
N VAL A 130 14.53 0.90 12.05
CA VAL A 130 14.98 2.11 11.31
C VAL A 130 15.22 3.31 12.23
N ILE A 131 14.66 3.28 13.43
CA ILE A 131 14.68 4.37 14.39
C ILE A 131 15.67 4.11 15.54
N SER A 132 16.25 2.90 15.60
CA SER A 132 17.33 2.55 16.53
C SER A 132 18.72 3.05 16.08
N GLU A 133 18.80 3.67 14.91
CA GLU A 133 19.99 4.30 14.32
C GLU A 133 19.74 5.80 14.08
#